data_AF-A0A961YM81-F1
#
_entry.id   AF-A0A961YM81-F1
#
_cell.length_a   1.000
_cell.length_b   1.000
_cell.length_c   1.000
_cell.angle_alpha   90.00
_cell.angle_beta   90.00
_cell.angle_gamma   90.00
#
_symmetry.space_group_name_H-M   'P 1'
#
loop_
_entity.id
_entity.type
_entity.pdbx_description
1 polymer ?
#
loop_
_entity_poly.entity_id
_entity_poly.type
_entity_poly.pdbx_seq_one_letter_code
_entity_poly.pdbx_strand_id
1 'polypeptide(L)'
;VGLNDPRRGTVMSMGTIPGMTRIGSSSTQSLVRGAGSIETDYLNGEIALLARQTGVAAPMNEWFARHAFTWARTGIAHGSISRDEVKATLGL
;
A
#
# COMPACT_ATOMS: atom_id res chain seq x y z
N VAL A 1 -9.26 11.34 8.38
CA VAL A 1 -9.15 12.23 7.19
C VAL A 1 -9.07 11.35 5.95
N GLY A 2 -10.20 11.07 5.30
CA GLY A 2 -10.24 10.26 4.09
C GLY A 2 -9.98 11.08 2.83
N LEU A 3 -9.97 10.44 1.65
CA LEU A 3 -9.91 11.14 0.35
C LEU A 3 -11.04 12.17 0.19
N ASN A 4 -12.16 11.97 0.88
CA ASN A 4 -13.35 12.83 0.85
C ASN A 4 -13.36 13.91 1.95
N ASP A 5 -12.30 14.07 2.74
CA ASP A 5 -12.24 15.14 3.75
C ASP A 5 -12.06 16.49 3.01
N PRO A 6 -13.00 17.44 3.13
CA PRO A 6 -12.97 18.71 2.40
C PRO A 6 -11.73 19.56 2.74
N ARG A 7 -11.10 19.34 3.91
CA ARG A 7 -9.88 20.05 4.31
C ARG A 7 -8.64 19.53 3.57
N ARG A 8 -8.67 18.33 3.01
CA ARG A 8 -7.50 17.74 2.35
C ARG A 8 -7.14 18.50 1.07
N GLY A 9 -8.15 18.89 0.28
CA GLY A 9 -7.95 19.67 -0.94
C GLY A 9 -7.51 21.12 -0.70
N THR A 10 -7.68 21.64 0.51
CA THR A 10 -7.27 23.02 0.86
C THR A 10 -5.84 23.10 1.38
N VAL A 11 -5.32 22.05 2.06
CA VAL A 11 -3.95 22.03 2.60
C VAL A 11 -2.94 21.21 1.79
N MET A 12 -3.42 20.24 0.99
CA MET A 12 -2.59 19.42 0.11
C MET A 12 -3.20 19.38 -1.30
N SER A 13 -2.57 20.10 -2.22
CA SER A 13 -2.90 20.04 -3.65
C SER A 13 -1.95 19.09 -4.38
N MET A 14 -2.49 18.23 -5.23
CA MET A 14 -1.72 17.37 -6.13
C MET A 14 -1.45 18.14 -7.43
N GLY A 15 -0.18 18.45 -7.70
CA GLY A 15 0.25 19.08 -8.95
C GLY A 15 0.80 18.08 -9.97
N THR A 16 0.86 18.49 -11.23
CA THR A 16 1.61 17.80 -12.29
C THR A 16 2.99 18.43 -12.44
N ILE A 17 4.00 17.61 -12.75
CA ILE A 17 5.35 18.08 -13.09
C ILE A 17 5.52 17.88 -14.60
N PRO A 18 5.82 18.93 -15.39
CA PRO A 18 5.99 18.81 -16.83
C PRO A 18 6.99 17.71 -17.20
N GLY A 19 6.61 16.85 -18.13
CA GLY A 19 7.44 15.72 -18.60
C GLY A 19 7.48 14.50 -17.68
N MET A 20 6.80 14.51 -16.52
CA MET A 20 6.81 13.38 -15.58
C MET A 20 5.44 12.72 -15.44
N THR A 21 5.38 11.42 -15.72
CA THR A 21 4.19 10.60 -15.41
C THR A 21 4.21 10.19 -13.94
N ARG A 22 3.12 10.44 -13.21
CA ARG A 22 3.00 9.97 -11.83
C ARG A 22 2.79 8.46 -11.81
N ILE A 23 3.81 7.73 -11.36
CA ILE A 23 3.83 6.26 -11.35
C ILE A 23 3.08 5.62 -10.18
N GLY A 24 2.72 6.37 -9.13
CA GLY A 24 1.93 5.86 -8.01
C GLY A 24 2.37 6.37 -6.65
N SER A 25 2.12 5.58 -5.60
CA SER A 25 2.53 5.86 -4.22
C SER A 25 4.05 5.67 -4.02
N SER A 26 4.56 6.04 -2.85
CA SER A 26 5.95 5.77 -2.46
C SER A 26 6.30 4.27 -2.47
N SER A 27 5.35 3.39 -2.13
CA SER A 27 5.50 1.94 -2.25
C SER A 27 5.68 1.53 -3.71
N THR A 28 4.85 2.03 -4.63
CA THR A 28 5.00 1.77 -6.07
C THR A 28 6.36 2.23 -6.58
N GLN A 29 6.75 3.45 -6.23
CA GLN A 29 8.05 4.01 -6.62
C GLN A 29 9.21 3.17 -6.09
N SER A 30 9.10 2.64 -4.87
CA SER A 30 10.12 1.78 -4.26
C SER A 30 10.25 0.42 -4.94
N LEU A 31 9.12 -0.16 -5.38
CA LEU A 31 9.13 -1.39 -6.18
C LEU A 31 9.77 -1.16 -7.56
N VAL A 32 9.36 -0.09 -8.27
CA VAL A 32 9.88 0.24 -9.60
C VAL A 32 11.39 0.48 -9.59
N ARG A 33 11.93 1.12 -8.53
CA ARG A 33 13.38 1.37 -8.40
C ARG A 33 14.16 0.18 -7.85
N GLY A 34 13.51 -0.95 -7.53
CA GLY A 34 14.17 -2.12 -6.96
C GLY A 34 14.79 -1.87 -5.59
N ALA A 35 14.15 -1.07 -4.73
CA ALA A 35 14.70 -0.69 -3.43
C ALA A 35 14.95 -1.87 -2.47
N GLY A 36 14.38 -3.05 -2.77
CA GLY A 36 14.52 -4.27 -1.97
C GLY A 36 13.69 -4.27 -0.68
N SER A 37 13.12 -3.13 -0.29
CA SER A 37 12.25 -2.98 0.87
C SER A 37 11.17 -1.91 0.64
N ILE A 38 10.07 -2.05 1.39
CA ILE A 38 8.97 -1.08 1.51
C ILE A 38 8.48 -1.05 2.96
N GLU A 39 7.85 0.05 3.37
CA GLU A 39 7.52 0.33 4.78
C GLU A 39 6.30 -0.44 5.31
N THR A 40 5.81 -1.44 4.58
CA THR A 40 4.53 -2.12 4.87
C THR A 40 4.52 -2.79 6.25
N ASP A 41 5.65 -3.27 6.75
CA ASP A 41 5.76 -3.83 8.11
C ASP A 41 5.48 -2.76 9.18
N TYR A 42 5.93 -1.53 8.96
CA TYR A 42 5.74 -0.40 9.89
C TYR A 42 4.43 0.37 9.66
N LEU A 43 3.67 0.03 8.61
CA LEU A 43 2.37 0.64 8.31
C LEU A 43 1.25 -0.38 8.53
N ASN A 44 1.13 -1.36 7.64
CA ASN A 44 0.10 -2.39 7.74
C ASN A 44 0.39 -3.36 8.90
N GLY A 45 1.67 -3.68 9.15
CA GLY A 45 2.06 -4.56 10.25
C GLY A 45 1.71 -3.98 11.62
N GLU A 46 1.90 -2.66 11.82
CA GLU A 46 1.48 -1.96 13.04
C GLU A 46 -0.04 -1.98 13.23
N ILE A 47 -0.82 -1.75 12.17
CA ILE A 47 -2.29 -1.86 12.24
C ILE A 47 -2.70 -3.30 12.61
N ALA A 48 -2.07 -4.30 12.00
CA ALA A 48 -2.34 -5.70 12.30
C ALA A 48 -1.94 -6.08 13.75
N LEU A 49 -0.83 -5.52 14.26
CA LEU A 49 -0.39 -5.72 15.64
C LEU A 49 -1.42 -5.15 16.62
N LEU A 50 -1.82 -3.90 16.43
CA LEU A 50 -2.83 -3.24 17.25
C LEU A 50 -4.17 -4.00 17.21
N ALA A 51 -4.56 -4.49 16.03
CA ALA A 51 -5.78 -5.29 15.86
C ALA A 51 -5.73 -6.56 16.72
N ARG A 52 -4.65 -7.33 16.66
CA ARG A 52 -4.46 -8.52 17.51
C ARG A 52 -4.45 -8.19 18.99
N GLN A 53 -3.78 -7.12 19.40
CA GLN A 53 -3.71 -6.69 20.81
C GLN A 53 -5.08 -6.27 21.38
N THR A 54 -5.99 -5.82 20.51
CA THR A 54 -7.32 -5.32 20.90
C THR A 54 -8.44 -6.30 20.57
N GLY A 55 -8.11 -7.50 20.07
CA GLY A 55 -9.10 -8.53 19.76
C GLY A 55 -9.96 -8.25 18.52
N VAL A 56 -9.54 -7.35 17.63
CA VAL A 56 -10.22 -7.08 16.36
C VAL A 56 -9.43 -7.66 15.18
N ALA A 57 -10.13 -7.99 14.09
CA ALA A 57 -9.47 -8.49 12.88
C ALA A 57 -9.07 -7.35 11.94
N ALA A 58 -7.89 -7.46 11.33
CA ALA A 58 -7.42 -6.54 10.28
C ALA A 58 -6.91 -7.32 9.05
N PRO A 59 -7.75 -8.17 8.42
CA PRO A 59 -7.30 -9.18 7.45
C PRO A 59 -6.60 -8.59 6.23
N MET A 60 -7.06 -7.42 5.75
CA MET A 60 -6.40 -6.71 4.65
C MET A 60 -4.98 -6.29 5.01
N ASN A 61 -4.79 -5.72 6.21
CA ASN A 61 -3.48 -5.26 6.66
C ASN A 61 -2.51 -6.43 6.90
N GLU A 62 -3.00 -7.52 7.50
CA GLU A 62 -2.25 -8.75 7.67
C GLU A 62 -1.79 -9.35 6.34
N TRP A 63 -2.71 -9.39 5.37
CA TRP A 63 -2.40 -9.92 4.05
C TRP A 63 -1.35 -9.06 3.34
N PHE A 64 -1.52 -7.73 3.29
CA PHE A 64 -0.54 -6.86 2.63
C PHE A 64 0.83 -6.88 3.33
N ALA A 65 0.88 -6.83 4.66
CA ALA A 65 2.14 -6.91 5.40
C ALA A 65 2.91 -8.21 5.08
N ARG A 66 2.21 -9.36 5.08
CA ARG A 66 2.81 -10.66 4.81
C ARG A 66 3.39 -10.80 3.39
N HIS A 67 2.77 -10.21 2.38
CA HIS A 67 3.20 -10.40 0.99
C HIS A 67 4.12 -9.31 0.47
N ALA A 68 4.01 -8.09 1.00
CA ALA A 68 4.80 -6.93 0.60
C ALA A 68 6.32 -7.17 0.64
N PHE A 69 6.81 -7.87 1.66
CA PHE A 69 8.23 -8.21 1.78
C PHE A 69 8.72 -9.08 0.61
N THR A 70 7.98 -10.15 0.30
CA THR A 70 8.29 -11.05 -0.81
C THR A 70 8.31 -10.28 -2.13
N TRP A 71 7.32 -9.42 -2.35
CA TRP A 71 7.20 -8.62 -3.55
C TRP A 71 8.34 -7.62 -3.72
N ALA A 72 8.73 -6.94 -2.65
CA ALA A 72 9.84 -6.00 -2.68
C ALA A 72 11.19 -6.67 -2.94
N ARG A 73 11.41 -7.90 -2.42
CA ARG A 73 12.63 -8.67 -2.66
C ARG A 73 12.69 -9.34 -4.02
N THR A 74 11.56 -9.84 -4.52
CA THR A 74 11.50 -10.58 -5.79
C THR A 74 11.30 -9.67 -7.00
N GLY A 75 11.00 -8.38 -6.77
CA GLY A 75 10.85 -7.40 -7.84
C GLY A 75 9.64 -7.68 -8.71
N ILE A 76 8.48 -8.01 -8.11
CA ILE A 76 7.27 -8.24 -8.90
C ILE A 76 6.92 -6.99 -9.73
N ALA A 77 6.44 -7.21 -10.95
CA ALA A 77 6.03 -6.11 -11.80
C ALA A 77 4.87 -5.33 -11.16
N HIS A 78 4.93 -4.00 -11.24
CA HIS A 78 3.82 -3.16 -10.83
C HIS A 78 2.54 -3.56 -11.58
N GLY A 79 1.44 -3.79 -10.84
CA GLY A 79 0.15 -4.19 -11.42
C GLY A 79 0.05 -5.67 -11.80
N SER A 80 1.04 -6.50 -11.48
CA SER A 80 1.00 -7.95 -11.75
C SER A 80 -0.05 -8.71 -10.93
N ILE A 81 -0.45 -8.16 -9.78
CA ILE A 81 -1.48 -8.73 -8.93
C ILE A 81 -2.78 -7.98 -9.16
N SER A 82 -3.79 -8.68 -9.68
CA SER A 82 -5.06 -8.07 -10.02
C SER A 82 -5.87 -7.76 -8.76
N ARG A 83 -6.71 -6.72 -8.81
CA ARG A 83 -7.61 -6.39 -7.69
C ARG A 83 -8.58 -7.52 -7.38
N ASP A 84 -9.01 -8.27 -8.39
CA ASP A 84 -9.98 -9.35 -8.22
C ASP A 84 -9.34 -10.57 -7.56
N GLU A 85 -8.08 -10.87 -7.87
CA GLU A 85 -7.29 -11.89 -7.16
C GLU A 85 -7.12 -11.54 -5.67
N VAL A 86 -6.80 -10.27 -5.36
CA VAL A 86 -6.70 -9.80 -3.98
C VAL A 86 -8.03 -9.95 -3.25
N LYS A 87 -9.14 -9.54 -3.88
CA LYS A 87 -10.47 -9.68 -3.31
C LYS A 87 -10.85 -11.14 -3.06
N ALA A 88 -10.66 -12.01 -4.04
CA ALA A 88 -10.93 -13.43 -3.92
C ALA A 88 -10.13 -14.06 -2.77
N THR A 89 -8.85 -13.69 -2.63
CA THR A 89 -7.99 -14.17 -1.54
C THR A 89 -8.44 -13.68 -0.15
N LEU A 90 -9.06 -12.49 -0.10
CA LEU A 90 -9.56 -11.88 1.13
C LEU A 90 -11.04 -12.20 1.43
N GLY A 91 -11.73 -12.92 0.54
CA GLY A 91 -13.17 -13.20 0.64
C GLY A 91 -14.05 -11.95 0.49
N LEU A 92 -13.63 -11.00 -0.35
CA LEU A 92 -14.33 -9.73 -0.63
C LEU A 92 -15.06 -9.73 -1.98
#